data_AF-A0A1B8YCM6-F1
#
_entry.id   AF-A0A1B8YCM6-F1
#
_cell.length_a   1.000
_cell.length_b   1.000
_cell.length_c   1.000
_cell.angle_alpha   90.00
_cell.angle_beta   90.00
_cell.angle_gamma   90.00
#
_symmetry.space_group_name_H-M   'P 1'
#
loop_
_entity.id
_entity.type
_entity.pdbx_description
1 polymer ?
#
loop_
_entity_poly.entity_id
_entity_poly.type
_entity_poly.pdbx_seq_one_letter_code
_entity_poly.pdbx_strand_id
1 'polypeptide(L)'
;MNNSNTSAALVTFEIATVTGKDSGSQADDKQVHMTLQTNTSQSSKVLLKDHTDGGHDNDLFQQGDFNKFRTDDFNLPLDNSSLVSTTMYVENKDDWNCQHIFVTNTSNGQFYHTTESHWISNSSTSFPLSQYLERVNDKTEQHCSEFLITVATSADKNAETNDHVFVQLIDSHGNASEFILMNNFLGEFSRGDTESFRVDTPHDLIGPITRVILQKEEGNGWKPSTLTIERQGVSDGLVKSTFSFTEWLDGEDRWVLKECNEDYI
;
A
#
# COMPACT_ATOMS: atom_id res chain seq x y z
N MET A 1 27.70 35.57 -21.78
CA MET A 1 27.54 34.10 -21.70
C MET A 1 27.34 33.77 -20.24
N ASN A 2 26.09 33.58 -19.79
CA ASN A 2 25.81 33.03 -18.48
C ASN A 2 25.04 31.74 -18.70
N ASN A 3 25.77 30.62 -18.69
CA ASN A 3 25.18 29.29 -18.52
C ASN A 3 24.87 29.14 -17.03
N SER A 4 23.65 29.48 -16.63
CA SER A 4 23.07 28.93 -15.41
C SER A 4 22.47 27.57 -15.76
N ASN A 5 23.29 26.52 -15.68
CA ASN A 5 22.78 25.16 -15.54
C ASN A 5 22.20 25.04 -14.12
N THR A 6 20.96 25.47 -13.97
CA THR A 6 20.15 25.12 -12.80
C THR A 6 19.82 23.64 -12.97
N SER A 7 20.49 22.76 -12.22
CA SER A 7 20.07 21.36 -12.10
C SER A 7 18.64 21.39 -11.57
N ALA A 8 17.66 21.01 -12.41
CA ALA A 8 16.30 20.86 -11.94
C ALA A 8 16.30 19.79 -10.84
N ALA A 9 15.65 20.08 -9.70
CA ALA A 9 15.44 19.06 -8.68
C ALA A 9 14.56 17.96 -9.28
N LEU A 10 15.01 16.72 -9.24
CA LEU A 10 14.23 15.57 -9.70
C LEU A 10 13.26 15.14 -8.59
N VAL A 11 12.08 14.68 -8.96
CA VAL A 11 11.08 14.18 -8.01
C VAL A 11 11.41 12.72 -7.72
N THR A 12 11.61 12.38 -6.45
CA THR A 12 11.73 10.98 -6.04
C THR A 12 10.34 10.36 -5.88
N PHE A 13 10.16 9.16 -6.43
CA PHE A 13 8.98 8.33 -6.27
C PHE A 13 9.31 7.07 -5.50
N GLU A 14 8.36 6.61 -4.68
CA GLU A 14 8.35 5.24 -4.16
C GLU A 14 7.31 4.42 -4.93
N ILE A 15 7.69 3.22 -5.34
CA ILE A 15 6.85 2.30 -6.12
C ILE A 15 6.77 1.00 -5.34
N ALA A 16 5.59 0.41 -5.25
CA ALA A 16 5.42 -0.95 -4.76
C ALA A 16 4.58 -1.77 -5.73
N THR A 17 4.94 -3.04 -5.91
CA THR A 17 4.25 -3.96 -6.81
C THR A 17 3.88 -5.24 -6.10
N VAL A 18 2.72 -5.80 -6.45
CA VAL A 18 2.25 -7.10 -5.95
C VAL A 18 2.16 -8.07 -7.13
N THR A 19 2.84 -9.20 -7.05
CA THR A 19 2.77 -10.29 -8.04
C THR A 19 1.72 -11.32 -7.63
N GLY A 20 1.00 -11.88 -8.61
CA GLY A 20 0.03 -12.94 -8.39
C GLY A 20 0.65 -14.21 -7.81
N LYS A 21 -0.16 -15.02 -7.12
CA LYS A 21 0.25 -16.29 -6.51
C LYS A 21 0.05 -17.50 -7.41
N ASP A 22 -0.60 -17.34 -8.56
CA ASP A 22 -0.82 -18.46 -9.48
C ASP A 22 0.51 -18.87 -10.11
N SER A 23 0.71 -20.17 -10.34
CA SER A 23 1.90 -20.66 -11.03
C SER A 23 2.10 -19.96 -12.36
N GLY A 24 3.31 -19.43 -12.61
CA GLY A 24 3.63 -18.66 -13.81
C GLY A 24 3.31 -17.17 -13.70
N SER A 25 2.90 -16.68 -12.51
CA SER A 25 2.67 -15.26 -12.27
C SER A 25 3.95 -14.42 -12.25
N GLN A 26 5.10 -15.05 -12.01
CA GLN A 26 6.39 -14.38 -11.86
C GLN A 26 6.89 -13.77 -13.17
N ALA A 27 7.59 -12.64 -13.07
CA ALA A 27 8.40 -12.14 -14.18
C ALA A 27 9.83 -12.71 -14.05
N ASP A 28 10.33 -13.35 -15.10
CA ASP A 28 11.71 -13.87 -15.12
C ASP A 28 12.69 -12.72 -15.43
N ASP A 29 13.28 -12.17 -14.37
CA ASP A 29 14.57 -11.46 -14.38
C ASP A 29 14.68 -10.09 -15.13
N LYS A 30 14.92 -9.06 -14.30
CA LYS A 30 15.57 -7.74 -14.53
C LYS A 30 15.03 -6.73 -15.54
N GLN A 31 13.97 -6.98 -16.29
CA GLN A 31 13.51 -6.01 -17.30
C GLN A 31 12.06 -5.54 -17.12
N VAL A 32 11.58 -5.52 -15.88
CA VAL A 32 10.34 -4.82 -15.55
C VAL A 32 10.59 -3.32 -15.53
N HIS A 33 10.00 -2.62 -16.49
CA HIS A 33 10.09 -1.17 -16.55
C HIS A 33 8.73 -0.52 -16.35
N MET A 34 8.76 0.74 -15.97
CA MET A 34 7.59 1.55 -15.69
C MET A 34 7.71 2.89 -16.41
N THR A 35 6.57 3.42 -16.87
CA THR A 35 6.43 4.85 -17.16
C THR A 35 5.27 5.41 -16.36
N LEU A 36 5.42 6.63 -15.87
CA LEU A 36 4.36 7.39 -15.25
C LEU A 36 3.82 8.42 -16.24
N GLN A 37 2.50 8.51 -16.33
CA GLN A 37 1.81 9.47 -17.17
C GLN A 37 0.98 10.42 -16.31
N THR A 38 1.07 11.71 -16.63
CA THR A 38 0.23 12.78 -16.09
C THR A 38 -0.75 13.25 -17.18
N ASN A 39 -1.60 14.22 -16.86
CA ASN A 39 -2.47 14.87 -17.85
C ASN A 39 -1.72 15.62 -18.97
N THR A 40 -0.45 15.96 -18.77
CA THR A 40 0.30 16.87 -19.66
C THR A 40 1.61 16.28 -20.18
N SER A 41 2.13 15.23 -19.55
CA SER A 41 3.46 14.68 -19.80
C SER A 41 3.53 13.20 -19.47
N GLN A 42 4.46 12.49 -20.11
CA GLN A 42 4.82 11.10 -19.80
C GLN A 42 6.31 11.04 -19.49
N SER A 43 6.67 10.21 -18.51
CA SER A 43 8.06 9.99 -18.14
C SER A 43 8.81 9.14 -19.19
N SER A 44 10.13 9.13 -19.10
CA SER A 44 10.99 8.09 -19.65
C SER A 44 10.64 6.73 -19.03
N LYS A 45 10.97 5.68 -19.77
CA LYS A 45 10.91 4.31 -19.30
C LYS A 45 11.99 4.10 -18.24
N VAL A 46 11.60 3.77 -17.02
CA VAL A 46 12.48 3.57 -15.87
C VAL A 46 12.50 2.08 -15.52
N LEU A 47 13.69 1.55 -15.28
CA LEU A 47 13.84 0.16 -14.83
C LEU A 47 13.57 0.08 -13.33
N LEU A 48 12.66 -0.81 -12.93
CA LEU A 48 12.43 -1.09 -11.51
C LEU A 48 13.49 -2.06 -11.02
N LYS A 49 14.41 -1.55 -10.20
CA LYS A 49 15.50 -2.32 -9.60
C LYS A 49 15.67 -1.91 -8.15
N ASP A 50 16.13 -2.85 -7.32
CA ASP A 50 16.51 -2.53 -5.96
C ASP A 50 17.85 -1.78 -5.97
N HIS A 51 17.86 -0.57 -5.39
CA HIS A 51 19.06 0.27 -5.28
C HIS A 51 19.81 0.05 -3.96
N THR A 52 19.26 -0.76 -3.03
CA THR A 52 19.82 -0.95 -1.70
C THR A 52 20.79 -2.13 -1.60
N ASP A 53 20.75 -3.08 -2.53
CA ASP A 53 21.45 -4.37 -2.41
C ASP A 53 22.70 -4.56 -3.28
N GLY A 54 23.51 -3.52 -3.46
CA GLY A 54 24.92 -3.67 -3.86
C GLY A 54 25.21 -4.42 -5.18
N GLY A 55 24.20 -4.63 -6.04
CA GLY A 55 24.33 -5.34 -7.31
C GLY A 55 24.23 -6.86 -7.22
N HIS A 56 23.69 -7.42 -6.14
CA HIS A 56 23.29 -8.82 -6.14
C HIS A 56 21.93 -8.99 -6.83
N ASP A 57 21.85 -10.06 -7.60
CA ASP A 57 20.78 -10.41 -8.49
C ASP A 57 19.55 -10.81 -7.67
N ASN A 58 18.73 -9.84 -7.27
CA ASN A 58 17.57 -10.11 -6.44
C ASN A 58 16.46 -10.67 -7.35
N ASP A 59 15.97 -11.87 -7.00
CA ASP A 59 14.77 -12.52 -7.53
C ASP A 59 13.55 -11.63 -7.27
N LEU A 60 13.43 -10.53 -8.02
CA LEU A 60 12.31 -9.60 -7.94
C LEU A 60 11.14 -10.16 -8.76
N PHE A 61 9.93 -9.73 -8.42
CA PHE A 61 8.70 -10.07 -9.11
C PHE A 61 8.43 -11.57 -9.18
N GLN A 62 8.86 -12.34 -8.18
CA GLN A 62 8.52 -13.75 -8.06
C GLN A 62 7.06 -13.95 -7.73
N GLN A 63 6.61 -15.19 -7.87
CA GLN A 63 5.24 -15.58 -7.58
C GLN A 63 4.91 -15.22 -6.12
N GLY A 64 3.83 -14.45 -5.94
CA GLY A 64 3.38 -13.98 -4.63
C GLY A 64 4.11 -12.75 -4.09
N ASP A 65 5.15 -12.24 -4.76
CA ASP A 65 6.02 -11.17 -4.23
C ASP A 65 5.33 -9.84 -3.96
N PHE A 66 5.92 -9.12 -3.01
CA PHE A 66 5.76 -7.69 -2.82
C PHE A 66 7.14 -7.04 -2.94
N ASN A 67 7.35 -6.21 -3.96
CA ASN A 67 8.62 -5.54 -4.17
C ASN A 67 8.46 -4.02 -4.08
N LYS A 68 9.42 -3.34 -3.44
CA LYS A 68 9.46 -1.88 -3.27
C LYS A 68 10.68 -1.28 -3.96
N PHE A 69 10.47 -0.15 -4.62
CA PHE A 69 11.49 0.60 -5.35
C PHE A 69 11.44 2.07 -4.96
N ARG A 70 12.60 2.74 -4.99
CA ARG A 70 12.71 4.18 -4.79
C ARG A 70 13.64 4.76 -5.85
N THR A 71 13.17 5.72 -6.63
CA THR A 71 13.91 6.29 -7.77
C THR A 71 13.47 7.72 -8.06
N ASP A 72 14.41 8.54 -8.55
CA ASP A 72 14.18 9.88 -9.11
C ASP A 72 14.41 9.93 -10.64
N ASP A 73 14.48 8.76 -11.29
CA ASP A 73 14.74 8.63 -12.72
C ASP A 73 13.53 9.00 -13.61
N PHE A 74 12.34 9.20 -13.02
CA PHE A 74 11.17 9.67 -13.74
C PHE A 74 11.30 11.15 -14.07
N ASN A 75 11.57 11.47 -15.35
CA ASN A 75 11.72 12.83 -15.85
C ASN A 75 10.37 13.59 -16.03
N LEU A 76 9.53 13.59 -15.00
CA LEU A 76 8.27 14.33 -14.98
C LEU A 76 8.45 15.78 -14.48
N PRO A 77 7.61 16.72 -14.93
CA PRO A 77 7.63 18.09 -14.43
C PRO A 77 7.22 18.17 -12.95
N LEU A 78 7.81 19.13 -12.22
CA LEU A 78 7.55 19.41 -10.80
C LEU A 78 6.19 20.07 -10.52
N ASP A 79 5.37 20.28 -11.54
CA ASP A 79 4.24 21.22 -11.52
C ASP A 79 2.96 20.70 -10.85
N ASN A 80 3.08 19.72 -9.94
CA ASN A 80 1.97 19.06 -9.24
C ASN A 80 0.92 18.43 -10.18
N SER A 81 1.29 18.13 -11.43
CA SER A 81 0.42 17.40 -12.35
C SER A 81 0.11 16.01 -11.78
N SER A 82 -1.18 15.72 -11.56
CA SER A 82 -1.60 14.40 -11.07
C SER A 82 -1.24 13.29 -12.06
N LEU A 83 -0.74 12.17 -11.52
CA LEU A 83 -0.60 10.94 -12.30
C LEU A 83 -1.98 10.41 -12.67
N VAL A 84 -2.12 9.96 -13.92
CA VAL A 84 -3.37 9.43 -14.48
C VAL A 84 -3.26 7.98 -14.89
N SER A 85 -2.06 7.52 -15.23
CA SER A 85 -1.81 6.13 -15.56
C SER A 85 -0.35 5.78 -15.33
N THR A 86 -0.12 4.49 -15.18
CA THR A 86 1.21 3.88 -15.28
C THR A 86 1.20 2.87 -16.40
N THR A 87 2.32 2.72 -17.11
CA THR A 87 2.48 1.63 -18.06
C THR A 87 3.62 0.74 -17.60
N MET A 88 3.33 -0.54 -17.43
CA MET A 88 4.32 -1.56 -17.10
C MET A 88 4.76 -2.27 -18.37
N TYR A 89 6.05 -2.54 -18.46
CA TYR A 89 6.68 -3.24 -19.58
C TYR A 89 7.40 -4.46 -19.03
N VAL A 90 7.09 -5.62 -19.60
CA VAL A 90 7.82 -6.86 -19.36
C VAL A 90 8.49 -7.24 -20.67
N GLU A 91 9.82 -7.30 -20.69
CA GLU A 91 10.58 -7.61 -21.91
C GLU A 91 10.83 -9.12 -22.03
N ASN A 92 11.50 -9.54 -23.10
CA ASN A 92 11.94 -10.93 -23.34
C ASN A 92 10.89 -12.05 -23.40
N LYS A 93 9.62 -11.68 -23.59
CA LYS A 93 8.48 -12.60 -23.77
C LYS A 93 7.97 -13.25 -22.49
N ASP A 94 8.30 -12.66 -21.34
CA ASP A 94 7.72 -13.08 -20.09
C ASP A 94 6.29 -12.56 -19.91
N ASP A 95 5.58 -13.28 -19.06
CA ASP A 95 4.23 -12.96 -18.63
C ASP A 95 4.31 -12.66 -17.13
N TRP A 96 3.84 -11.49 -16.72
CA TRP A 96 3.78 -11.12 -15.30
C TRP A 96 2.35 -10.87 -14.88
N ASN A 97 1.89 -11.58 -13.85
CA ASN A 97 0.60 -11.31 -13.25
C ASN A 97 0.76 -10.21 -12.19
N CYS A 98 0.59 -8.96 -12.60
CA CYS A 98 0.63 -7.84 -11.69
C CYS A 98 -0.75 -7.61 -11.07
N GLN A 99 -0.84 -7.80 -9.75
CA GLN A 99 -2.09 -7.64 -9.00
C GLN A 99 -2.35 -6.18 -8.67
N HIS A 100 -1.35 -5.50 -8.10
CA HIS A 100 -1.46 -4.11 -7.70
C HIS A 100 -0.13 -3.37 -7.87
N ILE A 101 -0.24 -2.08 -8.19
CA ILE A 101 0.87 -1.15 -8.21
C ILE A 101 0.49 0.06 -7.37
N PHE A 102 1.40 0.47 -6.49
CA PHE A 102 1.29 1.67 -5.68
C PHE A 102 2.40 2.64 -6.07
N VAL A 103 2.07 3.93 -6.18
CA VAL A 103 3.02 4.99 -6.55
C VAL A 103 2.87 6.16 -5.60
N THR A 104 3.96 6.55 -4.95
CA THR A 104 4.00 7.71 -4.05
C THR A 104 4.93 8.76 -4.62
N ASN A 105 4.42 9.97 -4.84
CA ASN A 105 5.24 11.14 -5.10
C ASN A 105 5.74 11.71 -3.77
N THR A 106 7.02 11.52 -3.46
CA THR A 106 7.58 11.91 -2.14
C THR A 106 7.73 13.42 -1.96
N SER A 107 7.65 14.19 -3.04
CA SER A 107 7.80 15.65 -2.97
C SER A 107 6.53 16.36 -2.49
N ASN A 108 5.36 15.74 -2.72
CA ASN A 108 4.06 16.32 -2.39
C ASN A 108 3.11 15.36 -1.67
N GLY A 109 3.57 14.15 -1.34
CA GLY A 109 2.80 13.14 -0.61
C GLY A 109 1.71 12.44 -1.44
N GLN A 110 1.51 12.81 -2.71
CA GLN A 110 0.44 12.23 -3.51
C GLN A 110 0.68 10.73 -3.72
N PHE A 111 -0.28 9.92 -3.30
CA PHE A 111 -0.27 8.48 -3.46
C PHE A 111 -1.23 8.08 -4.60
N TYR A 112 -0.95 6.98 -5.28
CA TYR A 112 -1.75 6.49 -6.41
C TYR A 112 -1.72 4.96 -6.42
N HIS A 113 -2.78 4.34 -6.92
CA HIS A 113 -2.82 2.89 -7.07
C HIS A 113 -3.59 2.43 -8.30
N THR A 114 -3.32 1.21 -8.75
CA THR A 114 -4.13 0.54 -9.77
C THR A 114 -5.40 -0.04 -9.16
N THR A 115 -6.49 -0.06 -9.94
CA THR A 115 -7.79 -0.60 -9.53
C THR A 115 -8.05 -2.01 -10.05
N GLU A 116 -7.19 -2.52 -10.92
CA GLU A 116 -7.38 -3.79 -11.62
C GLU A 116 -6.07 -4.57 -11.70
N SER A 117 -6.14 -5.88 -11.49
CA SER A 117 -5.04 -6.83 -11.75
C SER A 117 -4.98 -7.18 -13.23
N HIS A 118 -3.80 -7.29 -13.83
CA HIS A 118 -3.65 -7.79 -15.19
C HIS A 118 -2.41 -8.65 -15.38
N TRP A 119 -2.55 -9.62 -16.29
CA TRP A 119 -1.42 -10.27 -16.93
C TRP A 119 -0.79 -9.32 -17.95
N ILE A 120 0.49 -9.06 -17.78
CA ILE A 120 1.31 -8.26 -18.68
C ILE A 120 2.14 -9.24 -19.50
N SER A 121 1.65 -9.53 -20.71
CA SER A 121 2.24 -10.52 -21.59
C SER A 121 2.88 -9.88 -22.81
N ASN A 122 4.16 -10.20 -23.06
CA ASN A 122 4.82 -9.98 -24.35
C ASN A 122 4.73 -8.56 -24.93
N SER A 123 4.51 -7.56 -24.07
CA SER A 123 4.21 -6.18 -24.47
C SER A 123 4.23 -5.26 -23.24
N SER A 124 3.37 -4.24 -23.27
CA SER A 124 3.19 -3.31 -22.18
C SER A 124 1.71 -3.13 -21.90
N THR A 125 1.33 -3.08 -20.64
CA THR A 125 -0.05 -2.79 -20.23
C THR A 125 -0.07 -1.46 -19.51
N SER A 126 -0.97 -0.58 -19.95
CA SER A 126 -1.25 0.68 -19.28
C SER A 126 -2.41 0.49 -18.32
N PHE A 127 -2.22 0.96 -17.09
CA PHE A 127 -3.18 0.91 -16.01
C PHE A 127 -3.61 2.33 -15.68
N PRO A 128 -4.92 2.62 -15.61
CA PRO A 128 -5.37 3.86 -15.00
C PRO A 128 -4.91 3.88 -13.54
N LEU A 129 -4.38 5.01 -13.11
CA LEU A 129 -4.04 5.26 -11.72
C LEU A 129 -5.16 6.04 -11.08
N SER A 130 -5.67 5.51 -9.97
CA SER A 130 -6.54 6.26 -9.08
C SER A 130 -5.65 7.01 -8.10
N GLN A 131 -5.75 8.34 -8.12
CA GLN A 131 -5.08 9.16 -7.14
C GLN A 131 -5.74 9.01 -5.78
N TYR A 132 -4.89 8.77 -4.81
CA TYR A 132 -5.18 9.06 -3.43
C TYR A 132 -5.02 10.55 -3.16
N LEU A 133 -6.13 11.19 -2.84
CA LEU A 133 -6.17 12.60 -2.52
C LEU A 133 -6.12 12.75 -1.00
N GLU A 134 -4.95 13.09 -0.46
CA GLU A 134 -4.91 13.85 0.79
C GLU A 134 -5.62 15.17 0.52
N ARG A 135 -6.60 15.48 1.36
CA ARG A 135 -7.39 16.70 1.21
C ARG A 135 -6.54 17.90 1.64
N VAL A 136 -6.45 18.92 0.76
CA VAL A 136 -5.91 20.23 1.11
C VAL A 136 -6.75 20.81 2.25
N ASN A 137 -6.08 21.18 3.35
CA ASN A 137 -6.60 22.00 4.44
C ASN A 137 -7.02 23.38 3.89
N ASP A 138 -8.17 23.46 3.22
CA ASP A 138 -8.94 24.68 3.32
C ASP A 138 -9.55 24.65 4.73
N LYS A 139 -9.25 25.67 5.54
CA LYS A 139 -9.70 25.80 6.95
C LYS A 139 -11.20 26.11 7.04
N THR A 140 -11.98 25.38 6.28
CA THR A 140 -13.43 25.28 6.35
C THR A 140 -13.73 23.80 6.57
N GLU A 141 -13.70 23.39 7.84
CA GLU A 141 -14.40 22.20 8.36
C GLU A 141 -14.26 20.90 7.51
N GLN A 142 -13.05 20.35 7.37
CA GLN A 142 -12.89 18.95 6.97
C GLN A 142 -12.87 18.05 8.21
N HIS A 143 -13.77 17.08 8.25
CA HIS A 143 -14.04 16.24 9.42
C HIS A 143 -13.12 15.00 9.45
N CYS A 144 -11.82 15.19 9.73
CA CYS A 144 -10.91 14.06 9.93
C CYS A 144 -11.45 13.13 11.05
N SER A 145 -11.54 11.83 10.76
CA SER A 145 -11.92 10.83 11.75
C SER A 145 -10.67 10.25 12.39
N GLU A 146 -10.48 10.52 13.68
CA GLU A 146 -9.45 9.88 14.49
C GLU A 146 -9.98 8.48 14.88
N PHE A 147 -9.17 7.44 14.69
CA PHE A 147 -9.46 6.08 15.11
C PHE A 147 -8.36 5.57 16.06
N LEU A 148 -8.78 4.89 17.11
CA LEU A 148 -7.93 4.04 17.92
C LEU A 148 -8.06 2.61 17.38
N ILE A 149 -6.97 2.09 16.85
CA ILE A 149 -6.89 0.71 16.40
C ILE A 149 -6.13 -0.09 17.45
N THR A 150 -6.69 -1.22 17.87
CA THR A 150 -6.10 -2.12 18.85
C THR A 150 -5.99 -3.51 18.24
N VAL A 151 -4.77 -4.05 18.21
CA VAL A 151 -4.46 -5.38 17.68
C VAL A 151 -4.08 -6.24 18.87
N ALA A 152 -4.68 -7.42 18.97
CA ALA A 152 -4.21 -8.47 19.87
C ALA A 152 -3.58 -9.59 19.04
N THR A 153 -2.40 -10.04 19.47
CA THR A 153 -1.67 -11.15 18.84
C THR A 153 -1.95 -12.43 19.62
N SER A 154 -2.15 -13.54 18.91
CA SER A 154 -2.45 -14.84 19.52
C SER A 154 -1.36 -15.25 20.52
N ALA A 155 -1.75 -15.96 21.59
CA ALA A 155 -0.83 -16.58 22.52
C ALA A 155 -0.24 -17.91 21.99
N ASP A 156 -0.58 -18.30 20.76
CA ASP A 156 0.01 -19.46 20.08
C ASP A 156 1.53 -19.30 19.94
N LYS A 157 2.25 -20.43 19.90
CA LYS A 157 3.71 -20.41 19.76
C LYS A 157 4.09 -19.80 18.40
N ASN A 158 5.03 -18.86 18.40
CA ASN A 158 5.55 -18.14 17.22
C ASN A 158 4.50 -17.23 16.54
N ALA A 159 3.47 -16.79 17.27
CA ALA A 159 2.42 -15.93 16.74
C ALA A 159 2.85 -14.47 16.57
N GLU A 160 4.02 -14.09 17.08
CA GLU A 160 4.60 -12.75 17.04
C GLU A 160 5.12 -12.33 15.66
N THR A 161 5.23 -11.01 15.42
CA THR A 161 5.99 -10.48 14.28
C THR A 161 6.61 -9.12 14.56
N ASN A 162 7.74 -8.87 13.94
CA ASN A 162 8.41 -7.59 13.84
C ASN A 162 8.38 -7.02 12.40
N ASP A 163 7.72 -7.70 11.47
CA ASP A 163 7.58 -7.25 10.07
C ASP A 163 6.51 -6.17 9.97
N HIS A 164 6.53 -5.35 8.91
CA HIS A 164 5.52 -4.31 8.76
C HIS A 164 4.12 -4.90 8.54
N VAL A 165 3.13 -4.29 9.19
CA VAL A 165 1.72 -4.66 9.04
C VAL A 165 0.90 -3.43 8.67
N PHE A 166 0.09 -3.58 7.63
CA PHE A 166 -0.80 -2.56 7.08
C PHE A 166 -2.26 -2.93 7.32
N VAL A 167 -3.09 -1.90 7.51
CA VAL A 167 -4.54 -2.05 7.63
C VAL A 167 -5.28 -1.07 6.73
N GLN A 168 -6.30 -1.53 6.03
CA GLN A 168 -7.28 -0.68 5.35
C GLN A 168 -8.65 -0.83 6.02
N LEU A 169 -9.28 0.29 6.38
CA LEU A 169 -10.61 0.34 7.01
C LEU A 169 -11.67 0.56 5.95
N ILE A 170 -12.81 -0.13 6.04
CA ILE A 170 -13.93 0.02 5.11
C ILE A 170 -15.23 0.23 5.90
N ASP A 171 -15.92 1.35 5.66
CA ASP A 171 -17.17 1.68 6.35
C ASP A 171 -18.40 0.94 5.77
N SER A 172 -19.55 1.11 6.43
CA SER A 172 -20.84 0.53 6.03
C SER A 172 -21.34 0.98 4.66
N HIS A 173 -20.84 2.09 4.13
CA HIS A 173 -21.18 2.60 2.80
C HIS A 173 -20.21 2.09 1.73
N GLY A 174 -19.18 1.33 2.12
CA GLY A 174 -18.15 0.82 1.23
C GLY A 174 -17.01 1.80 0.96
N ASN A 175 -16.92 2.91 1.69
CA ASN A 175 -15.78 3.83 1.61
C ASN A 175 -14.58 3.18 2.30
N ALA A 176 -13.43 3.20 1.64
CA ALA A 176 -12.19 2.65 2.17
C ALA A 176 -11.21 3.77 2.57
N SER A 177 -10.43 3.54 3.64
CA SER A 177 -9.25 4.35 3.96
C SER A 177 -8.07 4.00 3.05
N GLU A 178 -6.92 4.63 3.26
CA GLU A 178 -5.62 4.09 2.82
C GLU A 178 -5.27 2.82 3.58
N PHE A 179 -4.24 2.14 3.06
CA PHE A 179 -3.42 1.27 3.88
C PHE A 179 -2.59 2.09 4.86
N ILE A 180 -2.85 1.84 6.14
CA ILE A 180 -2.22 2.49 7.27
C ILE A 180 -1.16 1.53 7.82
N LEU A 181 0.08 1.98 7.90
CA LEU A 181 1.16 1.20 8.51
C LEU A 181 1.07 1.26 10.04
N MET A 182 0.92 0.10 10.68
CA MET A 182 0.57 0.00 12.09
C MET A 182 1.80 0.02 13.04
N ASN A 183 2.97 -0.45 12.59
CA ASN A 183 4.14 -0.65 13.44
C ASN A 183 5.36 0.23 13.12
N ASN A 184 5.17 1.38 12.44
CA ASN A 184 6.31 2.14 11.91
C ASN A 184 7.27 2.74 12.96
N PHE A 185 6.90 2.87 14.24
CA PHE A 185 7.76 3.50 15.26
C PHE A 185 7.59 3.03 16.73
N LEU A 186 6.58 2.22 17.08
CA LEU A 186 6.21 2.00 18.50
C LEU A 186 5.88 0.57 18.93
N GLY A 187 5.98 -0.46 18.09
CA GLY A 187 5.71 -1.82 18.58
C GLY A 187 5.96 -2.94 17.59
N GLU A 188 6.66 -3.97 18.06
CA GLU A 188 6.59 -5.32 17.51
C GLU A 188 5.28 -5.96 18.02
N PHE A 189 4.60 -6.74 17.20
CA PHE A 189 3.40 -7.46 17.62
C PHE A 189 3.83 -8.70 18.39
N SER A 190 3.77 -8.61 19.72
CA SER A 190 4.34 -9.62 20.59
C SER A 190 3.33 -10.70 20.93
N ARG A 191 3.80 -11.93 21.08
CA ARG A 191 2.94 -13.09 21.35
C ARG A 191 2.12 -12.90 22.62
N GLY A 192 0.80 -12.95 22.47
CA GLY A 192 -0.15 -12.81 23.59
C GLY A 192 -0.31 -11.37 24.10
N ASP A 193 0.36 -10.41 23.46
CA ASP A 193 0.26 -8.99 23.81
C ASP A 193 -0.81 -8.29 22.97
N THR A 194 -1.09 -7.05 23.35
CA THR A 194 -2.07 -6.19 22.71
C THR A 194 -1.47 -4.80 22.55
N GLU A 195 -1.46 -4.32 21.33
CA GLU A 195 -0.89 -3.05 20.93
C GLU A 195 -1.98 -2.13 20.39
N SER A 196 -1.92 -0.84 20.74
CA SER A 196 -2.88 0.17 20.29
C SER A 196 -2.18 1.35 19.62
N PHE A 197 -2.75 1.84 18.52
CA PHE A 197 -2.23 2.95 17.74
C PHE A 197 -3.37 3.89 17.35
N ARG A 198 -3.09 5.19 17.44
CA ARG A 198 -4.01 6.24 16.97
C ARG A 198 -3.66 6.60 15.55
N VAL A 199 -4.69 6.67 14.72
CA VAL A 199 -4.55 6.97 13.30
C VAL A 199 -5.61 7.98 12.91
N ASP A 200 -5.19 9.01 12.21
CA ASP A 200 -6.08 9.97 11.60
C ASP A 200 -6.34 9.53 10.17
N THR A 201 -7.61 9.28 9.81
CA THR A 201 -7.94 8.97 8.41
C THR A 201 -8.44 10.24 7.73
N PRO A 202 -7.81 10.67 6.62
CA PRO A 202 -8.25 11.87 5.89
C PRO A 202 -9.55 11.63 5.10
N HIS A 203 -10.09 10.41 5.12
CA HIS A 203 -11.43 10.11 4.65
C HIS A 203 -12.45 10.39 5.74
N ASP A 204 -13.52 11.11 5.38
CA ASP A 204 -14.76 11.16 6.15
C ASP A 204 -15.43 9.77 6.07
N LEU A 205 -14.84 8.76 6.71
CA LEU A 205 -15.52 7.50 7.00
C LEU A 205 -16.65 7.87 7.95
N ILE A 206 -17.86 8.04 7.43
CA ILE A 206 -19.01 8.55 8.21
C ILE A 206 -19.73 7.38 8.84
N GLY A 207 -19.87 6.27 8.11
CA GLY A 207 -20.49 5.04 8.60
C GLY A 207 -19.58 4.30 9.57
N PRO A 208 -20.11 3.35 10.35
CA PRO A 208 -19.27 2.53 11.20
C PRO A 208 -18.45 1.55 10.35
N ILE A 209 -17.29 1.13 10.86
CA ILE A 209 -16.35 0.29 10.11
C ILE A 209 -16.89 -1.14 10.07
N THR A 210 -17.09 -1.69 8.88
CA THR A 210 -17.70 -3.02 8.69
C THR A 210 -16.73 -4.07 8.23
N ARG A 211 -15.66 -3.64 7.55
CA ARG A 211 -14.66 -4.53 6.98
C ARG A 211 -13.28 -3.95 7.15
N VAL A 212 -12.30 -4.83 7.23
CA VAL A 212 -10.89 -4.48 7.27
C VAL A 212 -10.10 -5.40 6.37
N ILE A 213 -9.07 -4.86 5.73
CA ILE A 213 -8.03 -5.65 5.08
C ILE A 213 -6.78 -5.51 5.95
N LEU A 214 -6.25 -6.64 6.40
CA LEU A 214 -5.00 -6.72 7.13
C LEU A 214 -3.95 -7.34 6.22
N GLN A 215 -2.78 -6.74 6.11
CA GLN A 215 -1.68 -7.21 5.28
C GLN A 215 -0.38 -7.14 6.07
N LYS A 216 0.49 -8.12 5.91
CA LYS A 216 1.84 -8.15 6.48
C LYS A 216 2.88 -8.27 5.37
N GLU A 217 4.07 -7.71 5.60
CA GLU A 217 5.24 -7.98 4.76
C GLU A 217 5.72 -9.45 4.86
N GLU A 218 6.64 -9.82 3.98
CA GLU A 218 7.31 -11.12 4.07
C GLU A 218 8.07 -11.29 5.38
N GLY A 219 8.18 -12.53 5.85
CA GLY A 219 8.93 -12.85 7.05
C GLY A 219 8.28 -13.99 7.82
N ASN A 220 8.46 -13.99 9.13
CA ASN A 220 7.88 -15.04 9.98
C ASN A 220 6.35 -14.95 9.99
N GLY A 221 5.70 -16.08 10.27
CA GLY A 221 4.26 -16.12 10.39
C GLY A 221 3.77 -15.26 11.55
N TRP A 222 2.66 -14.55 11.33
CA TRP A 222 2.01 -13.77 12.37
C TRP A 222 0.58 -14.25 12.55
N LYS A 223 0.12 -14.38 13.80
CA LYS A 223 -1.28 -14.73 14.06
C LYS A 223 -1.96 -13.64 14.86
N PRO A 224 -2.65 -12.68 14.21
CA PRO A 224 -3.56 -11.82 14.95
C PRO A 224 -4.69 -12.66 15.54
N SER A 225 -5.20 -12.26 16.71
CA SER A 225 -6.42 -12.83 17.28
C SER A 225 -7.61 -11.90 17.07
N THR A 226 -7.44 -10.61 17.34
CA THR A 226 -8.49 -9.61 17.19
C THR A 226 -7.94 -8.27 16.72
N LEU A 227 -8.72 -7.57 15.89
CA LEU A 227 -8.52 -6.17 15.56
C LEU A 227 -9.77 -5.41 16.01
N THR A 228 -9.57 -4.34 16.78
CA THR A 228 -10.63 -3.46 17.26
C THR A 228 -10.41 -2.06 16.73
N ILE A 229 -11.44 -1.47 16.11
CA ILE A 229 -11.43 -0.12 15.54
C ILE A 229 -12.41 0.73 16.31
N GLU A 230 -11.94 1.81 16.95
CA GLU A 230 -12.78 2.73 17.72
C GLU A 230 -12.62 4.17 17.23
N ARG A 231 -13.68 4.77 16.69
CA ARG A 231 -13.63 6.21 16.32
C ARG A 231 -13.59 7.06 17.58
N GLN A 232 -12.66 7.99 17.64
CA GLN A 232 -12.45 8.90 18.74
C GLN A 232 -13.27 10.19 18.55
N GLY A 233 -13.55 10.89 19.65
CA GLY A 233 -14.21 12.20 19.61
C GLY A 233 -15.72 12.20 19.31
N VAL A 234 -16.37 11.03 19.27
CA VAL A 234 -17.83 10.90 19.08
C VAL A 234 -18.52 10.55 20.39
N SER A 235 -19.54 11.31 20.78
CA SER A 235 -20.24 11.16 22.08
C SER A 235 -21.35 10.10 22.10
N ASP A 236 -21.73 9.54 20.95
CA ASP A 236 -22.92 8.69 20.80
C ASP A 236 -22.66 7.18 21.03
N GLY A 237 -21.48 6.78 21.51
CA GLY A 237 -21.18 5.41 21.94
C GLY A 237 -21.12 4.34 20.84
N LEU A 238 -21.43 4.72 19.59
CA LEU A 238 -21.69 3.84 18.45
C LEU A 238 -20.52 3.81 17.48
N VAL A 239 -19.32 3.40 17.89
CA VAL A 239 -18.18 3.42 16.95
C VAL A 239 -17.06 2.42 17.20
N LYS A 240 -17.38 1.27 17.79
CA LYS A 240 -16.41 0.18 17.99
C LYS A 240 -16.75 -1.01 17.11
N SER A 241 -15.80 -1.42 16.27
CA SER A 241 -15.91 -2.62 15.43
C SER A 241 -14.83 -3.61 15.80
N THR A 242 -15.18 -4.89 15.93
CA THR A 242 -14.22 -5.94 16.29
C THR A 242 -14.23 -7.05 15.25
N PHE A 243 -13.02 -7.40 14.80
CA PHE A 243 -12.75 -8.40 13.78
C PHE A 243 -11.95 -9.54 14.42
N SER A 244 -12.39 -10.78 14.22
CA SER A 244 -11.74 -11.96 14.78
C SER A 244 -10.96 -12.71 13.71
N PHE A 245 -9.77 -13.13 14.07
CA PHE A 245 -8.84 -13.82 13.20
C PHE A 245 -8.57 -15.21 13.77
N THR A 246 -8.59 -16.20 12.90
CA THR A 246 -8.23 -17.59 13.23
C THR A 246 -7.08 -18.09 12.36
N GLU A 247 -6.80 -17.36 11.28
CA GLU A 247 -5.83 -17.62 10.25
C GLU A 247 -4.45 -17.11 10.67
N TRP A 248 -3.40 -17.80 10.21
CA TRP A 248 -2.04 -17.28 10.22
C TRP A 248 -1.84 -16.40 8.99
N LEU A 249 -1.15 -15.28 9.16
CA LEU A 249 -0.56 -14.49 8.09
C LEU A 249 0.89 -14.92 7.92
N ASP A 250 1.09 -16.01 7.18
CA ASP A 250 2.39 -16.64 6.97
C ASP A 250 2.59 -17.10 5.52
N GLY A 251 3.86 -17.26 5.11
CA GLY A 251 4.22 -17.73 3.77
C GLY A 251 3.51 -16.94 2.66
N GLU A 252 2.64 -17.63 1.93
CA GLU A 252 1.82 -17.01 0.87
C GLU A 252 0.66 -16.17 1.44
N ASP A 253 0.01 -16.58 2.52
CA ASP A 253 -1.26 -16.03 3.01
C ASP A 253 -1.09 -14.77 3.87
N ARG A 254 -0.38 -13.77 3.34
CA ARG A 254 0.04 -12.55 4.06
C ARG A 254 -1.03 -11.47 4.18
N TRP A 255 -2.24 -11.71 3.70
CA TRP A 255 -3.33 -10.76 3.84
C TRP A 255 -4.67 -11.46 4.04
N VAL A 256 -5.60 -10.75 4.67
CA VAL A 256 -6.95 -11.24 4.90
C VAL A 256 -7.95 -10.09 4.93
N LEU A 257 -9.11 -10.30 4.30
CA LEU A 257 -10.29 -9.45 4.45
C LEU A 257 -11.15 -10.03 5.57
N LYS A 258 -11.52 -9.20 6.55
CA LYS A 258 -12.46 -9.57 7.62
C LYS A 258 -13.67 -8.67 7.60
N GLU A 259 -14.82 -9.27 7.88
CA GLU A 259 -16.07 -8.56 8.17
C GLU A 259 -16.29 -8.53 9.69
N CYS A 260 -16.98 -7.49 10.17
CA CYS A 260 -17.23 -7.30 11.60
C CYS A 260 -18.14 -8.41 12.14
N ASN A 261 -17.83 -8.90 13.35
CA ASN A 261 -18.53 -10.05 13.94
C ASN A 261 -19.90 -9.71 14.57
N GLU A 262 -20.24 -8.43 14.76
CA GLU A 262 -21.43 -8.00 15.50
C GLU A 262 -22.21 -6.91 14.74
N ASP A 263 -23.54 -7.01 14.79
CA ASP A 263 -24.47 -5.95 14.40
C ASP A 263 -24.23 -4.72 15.29
N TYR A 264 -24.04 -3.56 14.66
CA TYR A 264 -23.79 -2.28 15.31
C TYR A 264 -24.69 -2.06 16.54
N ILE A 265 -24.10 -1.91 17.73
CA ILE A 265 -24.81 -1.47 18.94
C ILE A 265 -24.55 0.02 19.14
#